data_AF-A0A5W8QZE7-F1
#
_entry.id   AF-A0A5W8QZE7-F1
#
_cell.length_a   1.000
_cell.length_b   1.000
_cell.length_c   1.000
_cell.angle_alpha   90.00
_cell.angle_beta   90.00
_cell.angle_gamma   90.00
#
_symmetry.space_group_name_H-M   'P 1'
#
loop_
_entity.id
_entity.type
_entity.pdbx_description
1 polymer ?
#
loop_
_entity_poly.entity_id
_entity_poly.type
_entity_poly.pdbx_seq_one_letter_code
_entity_poly.pdbx_strand_id
1 'polypeptide(L)'
;REMMNGKQKSWLAHCTDAEAMLIDRVIGTVLAEYPALKKLIHQRYEGRGMSQRRMADLLNKQYPDWCYATCRNRIGVWLKMAEFMLYLPMREAFATDAHKIAR
;
A
#
# COMPACT_ATOMS: atom_id res chain seq x y z
N ARG A 1 17.05 -3.37 8.43
CA ARG A 1 16.13 -4.49 8.15
C ARG A 1 15.28 -4.78 9.38
N GLU A 2 14.61 -3.75 9.92
CA GLU A 2 13.76 -3.89 11.09
C GLU A 2 12.43 -4.56 10.71
N MET A 3 11.87 -4.27 9.52
CA MET A 3 10.65 -4.95 9.04
C MET A 3 10.78 -6.48 8.98
N MET A 4 11.95 -7.00 8.61
CA MET A 4 12.18 -8.45 8.53
C MET A 4 12.54 -9.08 9.88
N ASN A 5 13.20 -8.33 10.77
CA ASN A 5 13.59 -8.80 12.10
C ASN A 5 12.48 -8.62 13.17
N GLY A 6 11.54 -7.69 12.95
CA GLY A 6 10.48 -7.30 13.89
C GLY A 6 9.30 -8.27 13.96
N LYS A 7 9.28 -9.32 13.12
CA LYS A 7 8.22 -10.34 13.07
C LYS A 7 8.00 -11.07 14.42
N GLN A 8 8.94 -10.96 15.36
CA GLN A 8 8.93 -11.63 16.67
C GLN A 8 8.56 -10.72 17.87
N LYS A 9 8.33 -9.41 17.68
CA LYS A 9 8.20 -8.47 18.83
C LYS A 9 6.83 -7.82 19.00
N SER A 10 6.03 -7.64 17.93
CA SER A 10 4.69 -7.06 18.02
C SER A 10 3.82 -7.45 16.82
N TRP A 11 2.49 -7.29 16.94
CA TRP A 11 1.52 -7.49 15.83
C TRP A 11 1.70 -6.50 14.66
N LEU A 12 2.48 -5.44 14.85
CA LEU A 12 2.89 -4.46 13.84
C LEU A 12 4.41 -4.38 13.79
N ALA A 13 5.01 -4.76 12.66
CA ALA A 13 6.42 -4.50 12.39
C ALA A 13 6.52 -3.10 11.76
N HIS A 14 7.10 -2.15 12.47
CA HIS A 14 7.35 -0.82 11.93
C HIS A 14 8.57 -0.85 11.00
N CYS A 15 8.53 -0.03 9.96
CA CYS A 15 9.68 0.21 9.09
C CYS A 15 10.63 1.22 9.73
N THR A 16 11.92 1.15 9.39
CA THR A 16 12.84 2.25 9.69
C THR A 16 12.57 3.45 8.80
N ASP A 17 13.02 4.65 9.19
CA ASP A 17 12.89 5.86 8.36
C ASP A 17 13.49 5.67 6.95
N ALA A 18 14.59 4.92 6.83
CA ALA A 18 15.19 4.59 5.53
C ALA A 18 14.30 3.65 4.69
N GLU A 19 13.70 2.64 5.32
CA GLU A 19 12.76 1.72 4.66
C GLU A 19 11.47 2.47 4.25
N ALA A 20 10.98 3.39 5.09
CA ALA A 20 9.83 4.24 4.80
C ALA A 20 10.10 5.15 3.59
N MET A 21 11.23 5.87 3.56
CA MET A 21 11.62 6.71 2.43
C MET A 21 11.75 5.92 1.12
N LEU A 22 12.25 4.69 1.17
CA LEU A 22 12.33 3.81 0.01
C LEU A 22 10.92 3.46 -0.52
N ILE A 23 10.03 3.05 0.38
CA ILE A 23 8.63 2.71 0.06
C ILE A 23 7.92 3.92 -0.56
N ASP A 24 8.03 5.10 0.07
CA ASP A 24 7.41 6.33 -0.41
C ASP A 24 7.93 6.77 -1.77
N ARG A 25 9.25 6.60 -2.01
CA ARG A 25 9.85 6.84 -3.32
C ARG A 25 9.23 5.92 -4.38
N VAL A 26 9.17 4.61 -4.12
CA VAL A 26 8.63 3.63 -5.08
C VAL A 26 7.16 3.90 -5.36
N ILE A 27 6.35 4.12 -4.32
CA ILE A 27 4.92 4.47 -4.47
C ILE A 27 4.78 5.77 -5.26
N GLY A 28 5.58 6.78 -4.93
CA GLY A 28 5.59 8.07 -5.60
C GLY A 28 5.95 7.99 -7.08
N THR A 29 6.90 7.12 -7.45
CA THR A 29 7.31 6.95 -8.85
C THR A 29 6.34 6.08 -9.66
N VAL A 30 5.88 4.97 -9.09
CA VAL A 30 5.03 3.99 -9.82
C VAL A 30 3.61 4.51 -9.98
N LEU A 31 3.06 5.16 -8.96
CA LEU A 31 1.68 5.67 -8.98
C LEU A 31 1.60 7.17 -9.24
N ALA A 32 2.65 7.77 -9.83
CA ALA A 32 2.70 9.20 -10.15
C ALA A 32 1.53 9.63 -11.05
N GLU A 33 1.24 8.82 -12.08
CA GLU A 33 0.17 9.07 -13.05
C GLU A 33 -1.22 8.69 -12.53
N TYR A 34 -1.30 7.99 -11.39
CA TYR A 34 -2.54 7.42 -10.84
C TYR A 34 -2.82 7.93 -9.42
N PRO A 35 -3.17 9.23 -9.25
CA PRO A 35 -3.35 9.83 -7.92
C PRO A 35 -4.47 9.17 -7.11
N ALA A 36 -5.51 8.64 -7.75
CA ALA A 36 -6.58 7.91 -7.09
C ALA A 36 -6.10 6.57 -6.49
N LEU A 37 -5.26 5.83 -7.22
CA LEU A 37 -4.68 4.57 -6.73
C LEU A 37 -3.66 4.83 -5.62
N LYS A 38 -2.86 5.89 -5.74
CA LYS A 38 -1.96 6.34 -4.68
C LYS A 38 -2.74 6.60 -3.39
N LYS A 39 -3.79 7.43 -3.45
CA LYS A 39 -4.65 7.74 -2.29
C LYS A 39 -5.29 6.48 -1.70
N LEU A 40 -5.70 5.52 -2.54
CA LEU A 40 -6.30 4.26 -2.11
C LEU A 40 -5.33 3.41 -1.28
N ILE A 41 -4.07 3.29 -1.72
CA ILE A 41 -3.01 2.56 -0.99
C ILE A 41 -2.72 3.24 0.35
N HIS A 42 -2.56 4.56 0.36
CA HIS A 42 -2.38 5.32 1.61
C HIS A 42 -3.55 5.09 2.58
N GLN A 43 -4.80 5.20 2.12
CA GLN A 43 -5.97 4.92 2.95
C GLN A 43 -5.99 3.49 3.51
N ARG A 44 -5.48 2.52 2.74
CA ARG A 44 -5.47 1.11 3.13
C ARG A 44 -4.41 0.78 4.17
N TYR A 45 -3.19 1.33 4.01
CA TYR A 45 -2.01 0.86 4.75
C TYR A 45 -1.38 1.88 5.70
N GLU A 46 -1.70 3.17 5.58
CA GLU A 46 -1.09 4.21 6.40
C GLU A 46 -1.71 4.27 7.81
N GLY A 47 -0.84 4.44 8.82
CA GLY A 47 -1.24 4.46 10.23
C GLY A 47 -1.87 3.14 10.67
N ARG A 48 -3.14 3.18 11.12
CA ARG A 48 -3.90 1.96 11.46
C ARG A 48 -4.55 1.29 10.24
N GLY A 49 -4.51 1.94 9.06
CA GLY A 49 -5.15 1.48 7.84
C GLY A 49 -6.68 1.45 7.91
N MET A 50 -7.32 1.36 6.74
CA MET A 50 -8.76 1.15 6.63
C MET A 50 -9.09 -0.27 6.15
N SER A 51 -10.13 -0.87 6.73
CA SER A 51 -10.65 -2.14 6.22
C SER A 51 -11.29 -1.93 4.84
N GLN A 52 -11.22 -2.94 3.96
CA GLN A 52 -11.91 -2.89 2.67
C GLN A 52 -13.42 -2.63 2.82
N ARG A 53 -14.02 -3.16 3.90
CA ARG A 53 -15.42 -2.88 4.28
C ARG A 53 -15.64 -1.38 4.49
N ARG A 54 -14.82 -0.74 5.33
CA ARG A 54 -14.94 0.69 5.62
C ARG A 54 -14.70 1.54 4.37
N MET A 55 -13.73 1.16 3.54
CA MET A 55 -13.48 1.84 2.27
C MET A 55 -14.67 1.73 1.31
N ALA A 56 -15.31 0.55 1.24
CA ALA A 56 -16.52 0.35 0.46
C ALA A 56 -17.71 1.15 1.02
N ASP A 57 -17.87 1.23 2.35
CA ASP A 57 -18.91 2.06 2.98
C ASP A 57 -18.73 3.55 2.62
N LEU A 58 -17.49 4.06 2.65
CA LEU A 58 -17.20 5.45 2.27
C LEU A 58 -17.46 5.70 0.79
N LEU A 59 -17.10 4.76 -0.08
CA LEU A 59 -17.38 4.85 -1.52
C LEU A 59 -18.89 4.82 -1.79
N ASN A 60 -19.64 3.98 -1.07
CA ASN A 60 -21.09 3.89 -1.21
C ASN A 60 -21.80 5.16 -0.73
N LYS A 61 -21.30 5.81 0.33
CA LYS A 61 -21.81 7.13 0.76
C LYS A 61 -21.58 8.23 -0.27
N GLN A 62 -20.50 8.15 -1.05
CA GLN A 62 -20.22 9.11 -2.12
C GLN A 62 -21.06 8.83 -3.38
N TYR A 63 -21.36 7.56 -3.65
CA TYR A 63 -22.12 7.11 -4.81
C TYR A 63 -23.33 6.26 -4.35
N PRO A 64 -24.40 6.91 -3.84
CA PRO A 64 -25.56 6.20 -3.28
C PRO A 64 -26.33 5.39 -4.33
N ASP A 65 -26.20 5.73 -5.61
CA ASP A 65 -26.84 5.00 -6.72
C ASP A 65 -26.24 3.60 -6.92
N TRP A 66 -25.01 3.36 -6.45
CA TRP A 66 -24.38 2.06 -6.56
C TRP A 66 -24.78 1.17 -5.39
N CYS A 67 -25.04 -0.12 -5.67
CA CYS A 67 -25.19 -1.07 -4.58
C CYS A 67 -23.84 -1.28 -3.86
N TYR A 68 -23.90 -1.60 -2.57
CA TYR A 68 -22.70 -1.82 -1.75
C TYR A 68 -21.76 -2.90 -2.32
N ALA A 69 -22.33 -3.96 -2.93
CA ALA A 69 -21.55 -5.02 -3.57
C ALA A 69 -20.65 -4.48 -4.70
N THR A 70 -21.16 -3.56 -5.51
CA THR A 70 -20.39 -2.89 -6.57
C THR A 70 -19.25 -2.07 -5.99
N CYS A 71 -19.50 -1.31 -4.92
CA CYS A 71 -18.46 -0.54 -4.22
C CYS A 71 -17.37 -1.46 -3.67
N ARG A 72 -17.75 -2.57 -3.02
CA ARG A 72 -16.81 -3.57 -2.48
C ARG A 72 -15.95 -4.19 -3.57
N ASN A 73 -16.56 -4.58 -4.69
CA ASN A 73 -15.85 -5.18 -5.82
C ASN A 73 -14.85 -4.20 -6.44
N ARG A 74 -15.26 -2.93 -6.64
CA ARG A 74 -14.39 -1.86 -7.14
C ARG A 74 -13.18 -1.64 -6.25
N ILE A 75 -13.38 -1.48 -4.94
CA ILE A 75 -12.27 -1.33 -3.98
C ILE A 75 -11.32 -2.52 -4.05
N GLY A 76 -11.84 -3.74 -4.09
CA GLY A 76 -11.01 -4.94 -4.19
C GLY A 76 -10.19 -5.00 -5.48
N VAL A 77 -10.77 -4.63 -6.61
CA VAL A 77 -10.12 -4.60 -7.93
C VAL A 77 -9.05 -3.50 -7.99
N TRP A 78 -9.35 -2.30 -7.49
CA TRP A 78 -8.38 -1.20 -7.47
C TRP A 78 -7.19 -1.48 -6.55
N LEU A 79 -7.43 -2.09 -5.37
CA LEU A 79 -6.34 -2.50 -4.48
C LEU A 79 -5.44 -3.54 -5.14
N LYS A 80 -6.00 -4.59 -5.74
CA LYS A 80 -5.23 -5.61 -6.46
C LYS A 80 -4.40 -5.02 -7.59
N MET A 81 -4.95 -4.08 -8.36
CA MET A 81 -4.20 -3.41 -9.42
C MET A 81 -3.02 -2.61 -8.87
N ALA A 82 -3.25 -1.81 -7.83
CA ALA A 82 -2.19 -1.02 -7.22
C ALA A 82 -1.09 -1.90 -6.60
N GLU A 83 -1.47 -2.96 -5.88
CA GLU A 83 -0.54 -3.96 -5.32
C GLU A 83 0.28 -4.65 -6.43
N PHE A 84 -0.35 -5.02 -7.54
CA PHE A 84 0.32 -5.65 -8.67
C PHE A 84 1.36 -4.71 -9.32
N MET A 85 1.00 -3.44 -9.54
CA MET A 85 1.92 -2.43 -10.08
C MET A 85 3.10 -2.18 -9.15
N LEU A 86 2.89 -2.21 -7.83
CA LEU A 86 3.93 -1.93 -6.84
C LEU A 86 4.85 -3.14 -6.58
N TYR A 87 4.38 -4.37 -6.80
CA TYR A 87 5.09 -5.57 -6.37
C TYR A 87 6.52 -5.67 -6.92
N LEU A 88 6.68 -5.55 -8.24
CA LEU A 88 7.98 -5.73 -8.88
C LEU A 88 8.96 -4.58 -8.55
N PRO A 89 8.59 -3.29 -8.71
CA PRO A 89 9.46 -2.17 -8.36
C PRO A 89 9.86 -2.15 -6.88
N MET A 90 8.94 -2.51 -5.98
CA MET A 90 9.23 -2.59 -4.55
C MET A 90 10.24 -3.69 -4.25
N ARG A 91 10.06 -4.87 -4.85
CA ARG A 91 11.00 -6.00 -4.70
C ARG A 91 12.41 -5.62 -5.17
N GLU A 92 12.51 -4.96 -6.31
CA GLU A 92 13.79 -4.50 -6.87
C GLU A 92 14.45 -3.46 -5.97
N ALA A 93 13.70 -2.46 -5.48
CA ALA A 93 14.23 -1.44 -4.56
C ALA A 93 14.88 -2.07 -3.31
N PHE A 94 14.17 -3.02 -2.67
CA PHE A 94 14.69 -3.70 -1.47
C PHE A 94 15.85 -4.67 -1.77
N ALA A 95 15.92 -5.25 -2.97
CA ALA A 95 17.04 -6.08 -3.40
C ALA A 95 18.29 -5.23 -3.67
N THR A 96 18.14 -4.09 -4.33
CA THR A 96 19.26 -3.19 -4.66
C THR A 96 19.92 -2.61 -3.41
N ASP A 97 19.14 -2.26 -2.39
CA ASP A 97 19.70 -1.78 -1.13
C ASP A 97 20.38 -2.89 -0.31
N ALA A 98 20.00 -4.16 -0.49
CA ALA A 98 20.72 -5.29 0.08
C ALA A 98 22.17 -5.36 -0.43
N HIS A 99 22.36 -5.08 -1.72
CA HIS A 99 23.68 -5.09 -2.36
C HIS A 99 24.56 -3.90 -1.93
N LYS A 100 23.97 -2.77 -1.54
CA LYS A 100 24.71 -1.60 -1.03
C LYS A 100 25.24 -1.78 0.39
N ILE A 101 24.60 -2.62 1.21
CA ILE A 101 25.01 -2.87 2.60
C ILE A 101 26.09 -3.96 2.68
N ALA A 102 26.20 -4.82 1.67
CA ALA A 102 27.18 -5.90 1.60
C ALA A 102 28.56 -5.48 1.05
N ARG A 103 28.79 -4.17 0.86
CA ARG A 103 30.02 -3.56 0.36
C ARG A 103 30.54 -2.57 1.38
#